data_AF-A0A804RK54-F1
#
_entry.id   AF-A0A804RK54-F1
#
_cell.length_a   1.000
_cell.length_b   1.000
_cell.length_c   1.000
_cell.angle_alpha   90.00
_cell.angle_beta   90.00
_cell.angle_gamma   90.00
#
_symmetry.space_group_name_H-M   'P 1'
#
loop_
_entity.id
_entity.type
_entity.pdbx_description
1 polymer ?
#
loop_
_entity_poly.entity_id
_entity_poly.type
_entity_poly.pdbx_seq_one_letter_code
_entity_poly.pdbx_strand_id
1 'polypeptide(L)'
;MAAAEENSSLFLIFVLTMIALPLVPYTILRLCRAASEKVKTIHCRCSGCHRSGKYRKSIYKRISNLSTCSNLTILLLWIVMILLVYYIKHVSREVQVFEPFSILGLESGASESDIKKSYRRLSIQYHPDKNPDPEAHKYFVEYISKAYQALTDPISRENYEKYGHPDGRQGLQMGIALPKFLLNIDGASGGIMLLGIVGFCILLPLMIAVIYLSRSSKYTGNYVMHQTLSTYYYFMKPSLAPSKVMDVFIKAAEYMEMPVRRSDDEPLQKLFVAVRSELNLDLKNIKTEQAKFWKQHPSLVKMELLIQAHLTRESFALTPALLKDYRHMLELAPRLLEELVKFYQGIPMVLDGSGLQLVLLSFLKILSRLFHSAHEKLVEVTPKE
;
A
#
# COMPACT_ATOMS: atom_id res chain seq x y z
N MET A 1 -35.74 24.82 4.64
CA MET A 1 -34.99 23.66 4.10
C MET A 1 -33.63 24.06 3.54
N ALA A 2 -33.45 25.29 3.06
CA ALA A 2 -32.20 25.87 2.55
C ALA A 2 -30.91 25.52 3.35
N ALA A 3 -30.87 25.72 4.67
CA ALA A 3 -29.68 25.40 5.48
C ALA A 3 -29.30 23.89 5.50
N ALA A 4 -30.22 22.98 5.14
CA ALA A 4 -29.90 21.55 4.98
C ALA A 4 -29.20 21.26 3.65
N GLU A 5 -29.67 21.91 2.58
CA GLU A 5 -29.14 21.76 1.21
C GLU A 5 -27.78 22.44 1.07
N GLU A 6 -27.61 23.62 1.68
CA GLU A 6 -26.33 24.33 1.78
C GLU A 6 -25.27 23.46 2.46
N ASN A 7 -25.60 22.86 3.63
CA ASN A 7 -24.67 21.97 4.34
C ASN A 7 -24.34 20.70 3.54
N SER A 8 -25.28 20.20 2.74
CA SER A 8 -25.04 19.05 1.85
C SER A 8 -24.09 19.39 0.71
N SER A 9 -24.21 20.58 0.13
CA SER A 9 -23.29 21.05 -0.92
C SER A 9 -21.87 21.24 -0.40
N LEU A 10 -21.73 21.82 0.80
CA LEU A 10 -20.43 22.01 1.47
C LEU A 10 -19.77 20.67 1.84
N PHE A 11 -20.55 19.68 2.29
CA PHE A 11 -20.03 18.34 2.57
C PHE A 11 -19.43 17.68 1.33
N LEU A 12 -20.09 17.78 0.18
CA LEU A 12 -19.62 17.19 -1.07
C LEU A 12 -18.30 17.82 -1.53
N ILE A 13 -18.17 19.15 -1.36
CA ILE A 13 -16.92 19.86 -1.62
C ILE A 13 -15.82 19.39 -0.66
N PHE A 14 -16.13 19.22 0.64
CA PHE A 14 -15.17 18.69 1.61
C PHE A 14 -14.72 17.26 1.27
N VAL A 15 -15.64 16.37 0.89
CA VAL A 15 -15.31 15.01 0.46
C VAL A 15 -14.43 15.03 -0.79
N LEU A 16 -14.76 15.90 -1.76
CA LEU A 16 -13.97 16.10 -2.97
C LEU A 16 -12.53 16.52 -2.64
N THR A 17 -12.32 17.47 -1.73
CA THR A 17 -10.97 17.92 -1.36
C THR A 17 -10.19 16.83 -0.61
N MET A 18 -10.84 16.08 0.30
CA MET A 18 -10.22 14.97 1.02
C MET A 18 -9.77 13.83 0.09
N ILE A 19 -10.48 13.59 -1.01
CA ILE A 19 -10.07 12.61 -2.04
C ILE A 19 -9.02 13.20 -2.98
N ALA A 20 -9.15 14.47 -3.40
CA ALA A 20 -8.22 15.12 -4.32
C ALA A 20 -6.80 15.25 -3.74
N LEU A 21 -6.70 15.61 -2.45
CA LEU A 21 -5.44 15.92 -1.79
C LEU A 21 -4.41 14.78 -1.85
N PRO A 22 -4.76 13.49 -1.61
CA PRO A 22 -3.84 12.38 -1.83
C PRO A 22 -3.80 11.90 -3.30
N LEU A 23 -4.93 11.90 -4.01
CA LEU A 23 -5.05 11.27 -5.34
C LEU A 23 -4.25 12.01 -6.42
N VAL A 24 -4.35 13.34 -6.45
CA VAL A 24 -3.71 14.19 -7.46
C VAL A 24 -2.17 14.13 -7.36
N PRO A 25 -1.52 14.40 -6.21
CA PRO A 25 -0.06 14.31 -6.13
C PRO A 25 0.44 12.89 -6.34
N TYR A 26 -0.28 11.87 -5.86
CA TYR A 26 0.11 10.48 -6.08
C TYR A 26 0.11 10.09 -7.57
N THR A 27 -0.92 10.51 -8.31
CA THR A 27 -1.00 10.24 -9.76
C THR A 27 0.04 11.04 -10.56
N ILE A 28 0.29 12.30 -10.21
CA ILE A 28 1.36 13.11 -10.82
C ILE A 28 2.73 12.46 -10.56
N LEU A 29 3.06 12.13 -9.31
CA LEU A 29 4.33 11.49 -8.96
C LEU A 29 4.52 10.18 -9.72
N ARG A 30 3.45 9.39 -9.86
CA ARG A 30 3.49 8.13 -10.58
C ARG A 30 3.68 8.32 -12.10
N LEU A 31 2.99 9.29 -12.69
CA LEU A 31 3.14 9.64 -14.11
C LEU A 31 4.55 10.19 -14.39
N CYS A 32 5.08 11.06 -13.52
CA CYS A 32 6.45 11.55 -13.60
C CYS A 32 7.48 10.42 -13.48
N ARG A 33 7.29 9.46 -12.57
CA ARG A 33 8.15 8.27 -12.46
C ARG A 33 8.08 7.39 -13.70
N ALA A 34 6.88 7.19 -14.26
CA ALA A 34 6.69 6.44 -15.49
C ALA A 34 7.35 7.12 -16.70
N ALA A 35 7.29 8.46 -16.78
CA ALA A 35 7.94 9.25 -17.82
C ALA A 35 9.47 9.32 -17.64
N SER A 36 9.95 9.31 -16.39
CA SER A 36 11.37 9.36 -16.05
C SER A 36 12.06 7.98 -16.02
N GLU A 37 11.37 6.87 -16.27
CA GLU A 37 12.03 5.58 -16.50
C GLU A 37 12.84 5.66 -17.80
N LYS A 38 14.10 6.09 -17.65
CA LYS A 38 15.11 5.99 -18.69
C LYS A 38 15.11 4.55 -19.19
N VAL A 39 14.85 4.38 -20.47
CA VAL A 39 15.15 3.13 -21.17
C VAL A 39 16.61 2.85 -20.87
N LYS A 40 16.89 1.77 -20.11
CA LYS A 40 18.26 1.30 -19.93
C LYS A 40 18.79 0.98 -21.32
N THR A 41 19.59 1.88 -21.88
CA THR A 41 20.31 1.65 -23.13
C THR A 41 21.35 0.60 -22.84
N ILE A 42 21.13 -0.60 -23.37
CA ILE A 42 22.02 -1.74 -23.19
C ILE A 42 23.24 -1.53 -24.10
N HIS A 43 24.43 -1.63 -23.53
CA HIS A 43 25.71 -1.50 -24.23
C HIS A 43 26.25 -2.86 -24.73
N CYS A 44 25.38 -3.81 -25.08
CA CYS A 44 25.76 -5.17 -25.49
C CYS A 44 25.24 -5.47 -26.90
N ARG A 45 26.16 -5.80 -27.82
CA ARG A 45 25.92 -6.06 -29.25
C ARG A 45 26.06 -7.55 -29.66
N CYS A 46 25.86 -8.51 -28.75
CA CYS A 46 25.99 -9.93 -29.11
C CYS A 46 24.71 -10.53 -29.73
N SER A 47 24.90 -11.46 -30.67
CA SER A 47 23.82 -12.12 -31.44
C SER A 47 22.88 -12.97 -30.57
N GLY A 48 23.38 -13.52 -29.46
CA GLY A 48 22.58 -14.28 -28.48
C GLY A 48 21.58 -13.41 -27.70
N CYS A 49 21.96 -12.18 -27.36
CA CYS A 49 21.07 -11.22 -26.68
C CYS A 49 19.94 -10.74 -27.59
N HIS A 50 20.22 -10.54 -28.89
CA HIS A 50 19.20 -10.14 -29.87
C HIS A 50 18.18 -11.27 -30.13
N ARG A 51 18.61 -12.54 -30.05
CA ARG A 51 17.75 -13.71 -30.37
C ARG A 51 16.97 -14.26 -29.16
N SER A 52 17.41 -14.04 -27.90
CA SER A 52 16.78 -14.68 -26.72
C SER A 52 15.41 -14.12 -26.30
N GLY A 53 14.93 -13.01 -26.89
CA GLY A 53 13.61 -12.43 -26.60
C GLY A 53 13.37 -11.95 -25.16
N LYS A 54 14.32 -12.18 -24.23
CA LYS A 54 14.20 -11.88 -22.80
C LYS A 54 14.03 -10.38 -22.49
N TYR A 55 14.37 -9.50 -23.43
CA TYR A 55 14.39 -8.05 -23.20
C TYR A 55 13.42 -7.23 -24.04
N ARG A 56 12.66 -7.87 -24.93
CA ARG A 56 11.44 -7.24 -25.46
C ARG A 56 10.35 -7.48 -24.41
N LYS A 57 10.39 -6.73 -23.30
CA LYS A 57 9.22 -6.64 -22.43
C LYS A 57 8.11 -6.06 -23.30
N SER A 58 7.29 -6.95 -23.84
CA SER A 58 6.11 -6.62 -24.61
C SER A 58 5.37 -5.53 -23.87
N ILE A 59 4.93 -4.50 -24.60
CA ILE A 59 4.06 -3.44 -24.10
C ILE A 59 2.91 -4.04 -23.27
N TYR A 60 2.49 -5.26 -23.60
CA TYR A 60 1.52 -6.08 -22.87
C TYR A 60 1.88 -6.40 -21.40
N LYS A 61 3.15 -6.64 -21.05
CA LYS A 61 3.61 -6.84 -19.65
C LYS A 61 3.71 -5.52 -18.88
N ARG A 62 3.84 -4.40 -19.62
CA ARG A 62 3.76 -3.03 -19.09
C ARG A 62 2.31 -2.67 -18.74
N ILE A 63 1.36 -3.11 -19.57
CA ILE A 63 -0.09 -3.01 -19.34
C ILE A 63 -0.55 -3.96 -18.22
N SER A 64 0.00 -5.19 -18.12
CA SER A 64 -0.39 -6.12 -17.05
C SER A 64 0.04 -5.64 -15.65
N ASN A 65 1.17 -4.93 -15.54
CA ASN A 65 1.59 -4.27 -14.29
C ASN A 65 0.85 -2.95 -14.01
N LEU A 66 0.13 -2.43 -15.00
CA LEU A 66 -0.85 -1.35 -14.87
C LEU A 66 -2.23 -1.90 -14.46
N SER A 67 -2.42 -3.23 -14.43
CA SER A 67 -3.64 -3.89 -13.96
C SER A 67 -3.43 -4.67 -12.66
N THR A 68 -2.49 -4.25 -11.82
CA THR A 68 -2.47 -4.63 -10.40
C THR A 68 -3.60 -3.89 -9.66
N CYS A 69 -4.21 -4.54 -8.65
CA CYS A 69 -5.34 -4.02 -7.84
C CYS A 69 -5.20 -2.53 -7.46
N SER A 70 -3.99 -2.07 -7.15
CA SER A 70 -3.67 -0.67 -6.84
C SER A 70 -3.92 0.34 -7.99
N ASN A 71 -3.89 -0.08 -9.25
CA ASN A 71 -4.25 0.77 -10.39
C ASN A 71 -5.75 0.89 -10.57
N LEU A 72 -6.45 -0.22 -10.36
CA LEU A 72 -7.91 -0.27 -10.46
C LEU A 72 -8.53 0.64 -9.39
N THR A 73 -7.97 0.65 -8.18
CA THR A 73 -8.43 1.54 -7.11
C THR A 73 -8.21 3.02 -7.44
N ILE A 74 -7.08 3.39 -8.05
CA ILE A 74 -6.84 4.78 -8.49
C ILE A 74 -7.83 5.19 -9.58
N LEU A 75 -8.06 4.33 -10.57
CA LEU A 75 -8.99 4.59 -11.66
C LEU A 75 -10.42 4.77 -11.11
N LEU A 76 -10.83 3.90 -10.19
CA LEU A 76 -12.12 4.00 -9.51
C LEU A 76 -12.25 5.30 -8.72
N LEU A 77 -11.20 5.71 -7.99
CA LEU A 77 -11.18 7.00 -7.27
C LEU A 77 -11.32 8.20 -8.21
N TRP A 78 -10.70 8.17 -9.39
CA TRP A 78 -10.89 9.21 -10.42
C TRP A 78 -12.31 9.24 -10.99
N ILE A 79 -12.93 8.08 -11.22
CA ILE A 79 -14.33 8.00 -11.64
C ILE A 79 -15.24 8.62 -10.58
N VAL A 80 -15.02 8.27 -9.30
CA VAL A 80 -15.77 8.82 -8.17
C VAL A 80 -15.57 10.35 -8.08
N MET A 81 -14.34 10.83 -8.25
CA MET A 81 -14.05 12.28 -8.30
C MET A 81 -14.81 12.99 -9.43
N ILE A 82 -14.83 12.43 -10.64
CA ILE A 82 -15.54 13.02 -11.77
C ILE A 82 -17.05 13.03 -11.53
N LEU A 83 -17.61 11.95 -10.98
CA LEU A 83 -19.03 11.87 -10.60
C LEU A 83 -19.39 12.90 -9.53
N LEU A 84 -18.55 13.07 -8.50
CA LEU A 84 -18.72 14.09 -7.46
C LEU A 84 -18.72 15.50 -8.05
N VAL A 85 -17.77 15.81 -8.93
CA VAL A 85 -17.72 17.13 -9.61
C VAL A 85 -18.97 17.34 -10.47
N TYR A 86 -19.40 16.32 -11.21
CA TYR A 86 -20.63 16.39 -12.00
C TYR A 86 -21.86 16.64 -11.11
N TYR A 87 -21.95 15.94 -9.99
CA TYR A 87 -23.03 16.08 -9.03
C TYR A 87 -23.04 17.48 -8.37
N ILE A 88 -21.89 17.97 -7.91
CA ILE A 88 -21.75 19.33 -7.36
C ILE A 88 -22.18 20.38 -8.39
N LYS A 89 -21.75 20.24 -9.64
CA LYS A 89 -22.14 21.16 -10.72
C LYS A 89 -23.66 21.19 -10.93
N HIS A 90 -24.34 20.06 -10.77
CA HIS A 90 -25.79 19.98 -10.90
C HIS A 90 -26.49 20.63 -9.70
N VAL A 91 -26.07 20.31 -8.47
CA VAL A 91 -26.68 20.81 -7.23
C VAL A 91 -26.46 22.32 -7.03
N SER A 92 -25.26 22.85 -7.33
CA SER A 92 -24.97 24.28 -7.15
C SER A 92 -25.78 25.22 -8.02
N ARG A 93 -26.48 24.74 -9.06
CA ARG A 93 -27.36 25.58 -9.89
C ARG A 93 -28.70 25.93 -9.23
N GLU A 94 -29.09 25.22 -8.19
CA GLU A 94 -30.40 25.40 -7.56
C GLU A 94 -30.39 26.46 -6.43
N VAL A 95 -29.21 26.83 -5.91
CA VAL A 95 -29.08 27.84 -4.85
C VAL A 95 -29.08 29.24 -5.49
N GLN A 96 -30.24 29.89 -5.57
CA GLN A 96 -30.33 31.28 -5.97
C GLN A 96 -29.92 32.21 -4.83
N VAL A 97 -29.00 33.13 -5.12
CA VAL A 97 -28.62 34.22 -4.19
C VAL A 97 -29.85 35.09 -3.94
N PHE A 98 -30.18 35.34 -2.66
CA PHE A 98 -31.37 36.11 -2.28
C PHE A 98 -31.21 37.58 -2.66
N GLU A 99 -31.70 37.94 -3.84
CA GLU A 99 -31.75 39.31 -4.33
C GLU A 99 -33.22 39.77 -4.46
N PRO A 100 -33.72 40.64 -3.55
CA PRO A 100 -35.13 41.03 -3.49
C PRO A 100 -35.68 41.64 -4.79
N PHE A 101 -34.87 42.44 -5.49
CA PHE A 101 -35.29 43.09 -6.74
C PHE A 101 -35.46 42.08 -7.88
N SER A 102 -34.50 41.18 -8.07
CA SER A 102 -34.56 40.16 -9.13
C SER A 102 -35.60 39.07 -8.84
N ILE A 103 -35.86 38.74 -7.56
CA ILE A 103 -36.99 37.86 -7.16
C ILE A 103 -38.33 38.48 -7.57
N LEU A 104 -38.49 39.80 -7.41
CA LEU A 104 -39.71 40.52 -7.83
C LEU A 104 -39.71 40.88 -9.32
N GLY A 105 -38.65 40.55 -10.06
CA GLY A 105 -38.49 40.88 -11.49
C GLY A 105 -38.41 42.38 -11.76
N LEU A 106 -37.78 43.13 -10.86
CA LEU A 106 -37.59 44.59 -10.93
C LEU A 106 -36.09 44.92 -11.02
N GLU A 107 -35.77 46.08 -11.57
CA GLU A 107 -34.41 46.62 -11.53
C GLU A 107 -34.08 47.20 -10.15
N SER A 108 -32.79 47.20 -9.81
CA SER A 108 -32.28 47.81 -8.58
C SER A 108 -32.65 49.31 -8.54
N GLY A 109 -33.40 49.72 -7.51
CA GLY A 109 -33.84 51.12 -7.36
C GLY A 109 -35.28 51.42 -7.84
N ALA A 110 -36.07 50.39 -8.16
CA ALA A 110 -37.49 50.54 -8.49
C ALA A 110 -38.29 51.28 -7.39
N SER A 111 -39.33 52.02 -7.82
CA SER A 111 -40.19 52.79 -6.90
C SER A 111 -41.04 51.87 -6.02
N GLU A 112 -41.48 52.35 -4.84
CA GLU A 112 -42.38 51.57 -3.96
C GLU A 112 -43.70 51.18 -4.66
N SER A 113 -44.20 52.03 -5.56
CA SER A 113 -45.38 51.73 -6.38
C SER A 113 -45.15 50.53 -7.30
N ASP A 114 -43.95 50.40 -7.89
CA ASP A 114 -43.60 49.29 -8.77
C ASP A 114 -43.40 48.00 -7.99
N ILE A 115 -42.79 48.09 -6.80
CA ILE A 115 -42.64 46.97 -5.86
C ILE A 115 -44.01 46.41 -5.47
N LYS A 116 -44.95 47.26 -5.05
CA LYS A 116 -46.33 46.85 -4.70
C LYS A 116 -47.07 46.24 -5.89
N LYS A 117 -46.88 46.80 -7.09
CA LYS A 117 -47.52 46.30 -8.32
C LYS A 117 -46.99 44.92 -8.72
N SER A 118 -45.68 44.71 -8.67
CA SER A 118 -45.07 43.42 -8.99
C SER A 118 -45.43 42.36 -7.95
N TYR A 119 -45.38 42.71 -6.66
CA TYR A 119 -45.81 41.82 -5.57
C TYR A 119 -47.26 41.38 -5.72
N ARG A 120 -48.18 42.29 -6.08
CA ARG A 120 -49.59 41.93 -6.31
C ARG A 120 -49.76 40.96 -7.48
N ARG A 121 -48.99 41.15 -8.56
CA ARG A 121 -48.99 40.24 -9.73
C ARG A 121 -48.50 38.83 -9.35
N LEU A 122 -47.34 38.75 -8.70
CA LEU A 122 -46.72 37.48 -8.29
C LEU A 122 -47.53 36.79 -7.19
N SER A 123 -48.07 37.54 -6.23
CA SER A 123 -48.96 37.02 -5.19
C SER A 123 -50.16 36.29 -5.77
N ILE A 124 -50.77 36.79 -6.85
CA ILE A 124 -51.93 36.13 -7.48
C ILE A 124 -51.52 34.81 -8.15
N GLN A 125 -50.31 34.76 -8.72
CA GLN A 125 -49.80 33.61 -9.46
C GLN A 125 -49.33 32.47 -8.54
N TYR A 126 -48.77 32.80 -7.38
CA TYR A 126 -48.20 31.84 -6.42
C TYR A 126 -49.02 31.71 -5.12
N HIS A 127 -50.24 32.26 -5.06
CA HIS A 127 -51.08 32.14 -3.86
C HIS A 127 -51.47 30.67 -3.61
N PRO A 128 -51.41 30.16 -2.37
CA PRO A 128 -51.81 28.78 -2.05
C PRO A 128 -53.27 28.46 -2.39
N ASP A 129 -54.13 29.47 -2.39
CA ASP A 129 -55.56 29.32 -2.73
C ASP A 129 -55.82 29.25 -4.24
N LYS A 130 -54.91 29.79 -5.07
CA LYS A 130 -55.08 29.85 -6.53
C LYS A 130 -54.18 28.87 -7.28
N ASN A 131 -53.10 28.43 -6.66
CA ASN A 131 -52.16 27.48 -7.22
C ASN A 131 -52.01 26.28 -6.26
N PRO A 132 -52.48 25.08 -6.65
CA PRO A 132 -52.43 23.88 -5.80
C PRO A 132 -51.03 23.25 -5.70
N ASP A 133 -50.02 23.80 -6.40
CA ASP A 133 -48.66 23.26 -6.37
C ASP A 133 -47.94 23.58 -5.04
N PRO A 134 -47.48 22.55 -4.29
CA PRO A 134 -46.76 22.76 -3.03
C PRO A 134 -45.42 23.49 -3.21
N GLU A 135 -44.76 23.41 -4.37
CA GLU A 135 -43.53 24.16 -4.64
C GLU A 135 -43.80 25.65 -4.84
N ALA A 136 -44.91 25.99 -5.51
CA ALA A 136 -45.34 27.38 -5.69
C ALA A 136 -45.62 28.07 -4.35
N HIS A 137 -46.26 27.35 -3.41
CA HIS A 137 -46.50 27.86 -2.07
C HIS A 137 -45.21 28.14 -1.31
N LYS A 138 -44.25 27.20 -1.35
CA LYS A 138 -42.93 27.40 -0.74
C LYS A 138 -42.22 28.60 -1.34
N TYR A 139 -42.23 28.73 -2.67
CA TYR A 139 -41.59 29.85 -3.36
C TYR A 139 -42.19 31.20 -2.96
N PHE A 140 -43.52 31.25 -2.81
CA PHE A 140 -44.21 32.45 -2.34
C PHE A 140 -43.78 32.89 -0.95
N VAL A 141 -43.78 31.97 0.02
CA VAL A 141 -43.47 32.27 1.42
C VAL A 141 -41.97 32.53 1.61
N GLU A 142 -41.11 31.71 1.00
CA GLU A 142 -39.66 31.79 1.22
C GLU A 142 -38.99 32.93 0.45
N TYR A 143 -39.46 33.26 -0.76
CA TYR A 143 -38.81 34.24 -1.63
C TYR A 143 -39.66 35.49 -1.86
N ILE A 144 -40.87 35.36 -2.41
CA ILE A 144 -41.69 36.53 -2.84
C ILE A 144 -42.10 37.41 -1.63
N SER A 145 -42.63 36.78 -0.57
CA SER A 145 -43.07 37.51 0.63
C SER A 145 -41.89 38.18 1.35
N LYS A 146 -40.76 37.47 1.47
CA LYS A 146 -39.56 38.01 2.11
C LYS A 146 -38.93 39.14 1.29
N ALA A 147 -38.89 39.01 -0.04
CA ALA A 147 -38.38 40.05 -0.92
C ALA A 147 -39.22 41.35 -0.81
N TYR A 148 -40.54 41.23 -0.75
CA TYR A 148 -41.42 42.37 -0.54
C TYR A 148 -41.21 43.01 0.83
N GLN A 149 -41.11 42.22 1.91
CA GLN A 149 -40.83 42.72 3.25
C GLN A 149 -39.47 43.44 3.33
N ALA A 150 -38.44 42.86 2.72
CA ALA A 150 -37.09 43.42 2.66
C ALA A 150 -37.05 44.82 2.04
N LEU A 151 -37.88 45.07 1.02
CA LEU A 151 -37.89 46.35 0.29
C LEU A 151 -38.91 47.37 0.82
N THR A 152 -39.93 46.93 1.56
CA THR A 152 -41.03 47.79 2.02
C THR A 152 -40.84 48.29 3.44
N ASP A 153 -40.19 47.49 4.31
CA ASP A 153 -39.90 47.91 5.69
C ASP A 153 -38.64 48.79 5.73
N PRO A 154 -38.71 50.04 6.26
CA PRO A 154 -37.58 50.97 6.25
C PRO A 154 -36.35 50.40 6.96
N ILE A 155 -36.54 49.65 8.05
CA ILE A 155 -35.45 49.03 8.82
C ILE A 155 -34.79 47.93 7.99
N SER A 156 -35.60 47.02 7.43
CA SER A 156 -35.11 45.93 6.58
C SER A 156 -34.41 46.42 5.31
N ARG A 157 -34.89 47.54 4.73
CA ARG A 157 -34.27 48.17 3.55
C ARG A 157 -32.93 48.79 3.86
N GLU A 158 -32.83 49.56 4.96
CA GLU A 158 -31.55 50.12 5.42
C GLU A 158 -30.54 49.00 5.72
N ASN A 159 -31.00 47.93 6.35
CA ASN A 159 -30.18 46.73 6.61
C ASN A 159 -29.70 46.05 5.33
N TYR A 160 -30.57 45.92 4.32
CA TYR A 160 -30.20 45.35 3.03
C TYR A 160 -29.19 46.23 2.29
N GLU A 161 -29.37 47.55 2.29
CA GLU A 161 -28.45 48.50 1.65
C GLU A 161 -27.07 48.52 2.36
N LYS A 162 -27.05 48.34 3.69
CA LYS A 162 -25.82 48.40 4.49
C LYS A 162 -25.07 47.06 4.62
N TYR A 163 -25.80 45.94 4.63
CA TYR A 163 -25.25 44.60 4.91
C TYR A 163 -25.54 43.56 3.82
N GLY A 164 -26.34 43.89 2.80
CA GLY A 164 -26.73 42.97 1.72
C GLY A 164 -27.77 41.92 2.15
N HIS A 165 -28.39 42.05 3.32
CA HIS A 165 -29.39 41.11 3.84
C HIS A 165 -30.47 41.84 4.65
N PRO A 166 -31.78 41.51 4.51
CA PRO A 166 -32.87 42.21 5.21
C PRO A 166 -32.79 42.15 6.74
N ASP A 167 -32.31 41.04 7.30
CA ASP A 167 -32.16 40.84 8.74
C ASP A 167 -30.97 41.61 9.38
N GLY A 168 -30.21 42.37 8.59
CA GLY A 168 -29.07 43.17 9.07
C GLY A 168 -27.77 42.38 9.20
N ARG A 169 -26.90 42.78 10.14
CA ARG A 169 -25.59 42.16 10.36
C ARG A 169 -25.78 40.71 10.85
N GLN A 170 -25.62 39.75 9.95
CA GLN A 170 -25.61 38.34 10.33
C GLN A 170 -24.39 38.05 11.22
N GLY A 171 -24.62 37.40 12.36
CA GLY A 171 -23.53 36.80 13.14
C GLY A 171 -22.85 35.72 12.32
N LEU A 172 -21.54 35.52 12.51
CA LEU A 172 -20.79 34.46 11.84
C LEU A 172 -21.37 33.08 12.26
N GLN A 173 -22.27 32.52 11.45
CA GLN A 173 -22.78 31.17 11.69
C GLN A 173 -21.74 30.17 11.23
N MET A 174 -21.04 29.55 12.18
CA MET A 174 -20.11 28.46 11.91
C MET A 174 -20.92 27.17 11.70
N GLY A 175 -21.19 26.84 10.44
CA GLY A 175 -21.76 25.55 10.06
C GLY A 175 -20.68 24.48 9.92
N ILE A 176 -20.92 23.30 10.49
CA ILE A 176 -20.11 22.12 10.17
C ILE A 176 -20.64 21.57 8.84
N ALA A 177 -19.75 21.33 7.87
CA ALA A 177 -20.07 20.76 6.56
C ALA A 177 -20.44 19.25 6.65
N LEU A 178 -21.18 18.83 7.67
CA LEU A 178 -21.67 17.46 7.85
C LEU A 178 -23.15 17.43 7.47
N PRO A 179 -23.59 16.47 6.65
CA PRO A 179 -24.96 16.38 6.20
C PRO A 179 -25.86 15.95 7.36
N LYS A 180 -27.08 16.48 7.41
CA LYS A 180 -28.00 16.27 8.54
C LYS A 180 -28.35 14.79 8.77
N PHE A 181 -28.29 13.95 7.73
CA PHE A 181 -28.52 12.51 7.88
C PHE A 181 -27.45 11.81 8.73
N LEU A 182 -26.21 12.32 8.82
CA LEU A 182 -25.16 11.73 9.67
C LEU A 182 -25.33 12.13 11.16
N LEU A 183 -26.04 13.23 11.44
CA LEU A 183 -26.19 13.79 12.78
C LEU A 183 -27.55 13.48 13.41
N ASN A 184 -28.55 13.08 12.63
CA ASN A 184 -29.83 12.65 13.17
C ASN A 184 -29.65 11.29 13.87
N ILE A 185 -29.74 11.30 15.21
CA ILE A 185 -29.59 10.12 16.07
C ILE A 185 -30.84 9.22 16.03
N ASP A 186 -31.97 9.75 15.58
CA ASP A 186 -33.30 9.12 15.71
C ASP A 186 -33.60 8.03 14.64
N GLY A 187 -32.61 7.55 13.89
CA GLY A 187 -32.82 6.59 12.79
C GLY A 187 -31.64 5.65 12.49
N ALA A 188 -31.70 4.96 11.33
CA ALA A 188 -30.69 4.00 10.86
C ALA A 188 -29.27 4.60 10.75
N SER A 189 -29.15 5.92 10.70
CA SER A 189 -27.92 6.71 10.74
C SER A 189 -27.12 6.55 12.04
N GLY A 190 -27.79 6.39 13.19
CA GLY A 190 -27.11 6.17 14.47
C GLY A 190 -26.31 4.87 14.49
N GLY A 191 -26.82 3.81 13.84
CA GLY A 191 -26.12 2.53 13.69
C GLY A 191 -24.85 2.65 12.84
N ILE A 192 -24.89 3.47 11.78
CA ILE A 192 -23.73 3.70 10.90
C ILE A 192 -22.63 4.47 11.65
N MET A 193 -23.01 5.46 12.47
CA MET A 193 -22.06 6.24 13.26
C MET A 193 -21.38 5.37 14.34
N LEU A 194 -22.17 4.53 15.03
CA LEU A 194 -21.66 3.59 16.02
C LEU A 194 -20.70 2.56 15.39
N LEU A 195 -21.06 2.00 14.23
CA LEU A 195 -20.18 1.10 13.47
C LEU A 195 -18.88 1.78 13.04
N GLY A 196 -18.95 3.04 12.61
CA GLY A 196 -17.77 3.83 12.24
C GLY A 196 -16.83 4.02 13.43
N ILE A 197 -17.35 4.41 14.59
CA ILE A 197 -16.56 4.60 15.81
C ILE A 197 -15.98 3.28 16.30
N VAL A 198 -16.77 2.21 16.37
CA VAL A 198 -16.28 0.89 16.81
C VAL A 198 -15.22 0.35 15.84
N GLY A 199 -15.45 0.50 14.53
CA GLY A 199 -14.50 0.08 13.50
C GLY A 199 -13.17 0.82 13.57
N PHE A 200 -13.22 2.16 13.68
CA PHE A 200 -12.01 2.97 13.66
C PHE A 200 -11.28 3.04 15.00
N CYS A 201 -12.00 3.11 16.12
CA CYS A 201 -11.40 3.26 17.45
C CYS A 201 -11.06 1.93 18.12
N ILE A 202 -11.76 0.83 17.79
CA ILE A 202 -11.55 -0.47 18.45
C ILE A 202 -10.93 -1.47 17.47
N LEU A 203 -11.60 -1.75 16.34
CA LEU A 203 -11.15 -2.80 15.43
C LEU A 203 -9.82 -2.46 14.74
N LEU A 204 -9.64 -1.22 14.29
CA LEU A 204 -8.43 -0.83 13.57
C LEU A 204 -7.18 -0.88 14.49
N PRO A 205 -7.17 -0.31 15.71
CA PRO A 205 -6.06 -0.48 16.64
C PRO A 205 -5.83 -1.92 17.06
N LEU A 206 -6.90 -2.71 17.26
CA LEU A 206 -6.78 -4.13 17.60
C LEU A 206 -6.15 -4.92 16.44
N MET A 207 -6.56 -4.68 15.20
CA MET A 207 -5.96 -5.31 14.02
C MET A 207 -4.49 -4.93 13.87
N ILE A 208 -4.14 -3.65 14.05
CA ILE A 208 -2.75 -3.20 14.02
C ILE A 208 -1.96 -3.86 15.15
N ALA A 209 -2.50 -3.92 16.36
CA ALA A 209 -1.86 -4.56 17.50
C ALA A 209 -1.63 -6.06 17.27
N VAL A 210 -2.64 -6.79 16.76
CA VAL A 210 -2.51 -8.22 16.42
C VAL A 210 -1.47 -8.43 15.32
N ILE A 211 -1.46 -7.63 14.26
CA ILE A 211 -0.46 -7.72 13.19
C ILE A 211 0.94 -7.39 13.72
N TYR A 212 1.07 -6.35 14.54
CA TYR A 212 2.34 -5.95 15.13
C TYR A 212 2.86 -7.02 16.09
N LEU A 213 2.04 -7.49 17.02
CA LEU A 213 2.41 -8.53 17.99
C LEU A 213 2.73 -9.86 17.31
N SER A 214 1.93 -10.29 16.32
CA SER A 214 2.18 -11.54 15.59
C SER A 214 3.47 -11.51 14.77
N ARG A 215 3.84 -10.34 14.20
CA ARG A 215 5.11 -10.19 13.49
C ARG A 215 6.29 -10.02 14.44
N SER A 216 6.12 -9.22 15.50
CA SER A 216 7.17 -8.94 16.48
C SER A 216 7.53 -10.16 17.32
N SER A 217 6.61 -11.12 17.51
CA SER A 217 6.92 -12.38 18.21
C SER A 217 7.62 -13.41 17.33
N LYS A 218 7.53 -13.30 15.99
CA LYS A 218 8.11 -14.27 15.06
C LYS A 218 9.58 -13.97 14.73
N TYR A 219 9.98 -12.70 14.65
CA TYR A 219 11.29 -12.27 14.17
C TYR A 219 12.05 -11.39 15.18
N THR A 220 13.37 -11.55 15.22
CA THR A 220 14.30 -10.66 15.94
C THR A 220 14.52 -9.34 15.18
N GLY A 221 15.26 -8.39 15.79
CA GLY A 221 15.58 -7.09 15.19
C GLY A 221 16.28 -7.16 13.83
N ASN A 222 17.02 -8.24 13.56
CA ASN A 222 17.67 -8.52 12.28
C ASN A 222 16.81 -9.30 11.27
N TYR A 223 15.50 -9.40 11.49
CA TYR A 223 14.56 -10.15 10.65
C TYR A 223 14.91 -11.63 10.49
N VAL A 224 15.47 -12.24 11.53
CA VAL A 224 15.72 -13.69 11.65
C VAL A 224 14.71 -14.28 12.65
N MET A 225 14.20 -15.47 12.37
CA MET A 225 13.19 -16.14 13.19
C MET A 225 13.76 -16.56 14.55
N HIS A 226 12.98 -16.42 15.61
CA HIS A 226 13.41 -16.90 16.94
C HIS A 226 13.67 -18.42 16.97
N GLN A 227 12.97 -19.19 16.15
CA GLN A 227 13.20 -20.63 15.99
C GLN A 227 14.59 -20.95 15.43
N THR A 228 15.09 -20.12 14.51
CA THR A 228 16.45 -20.25 13.96
C THR A 228 17.50 -19.99 15.02
N LEU A 229 17.31 -18.92 15.80
CA LEU A 229 18.20 -18.60 16.93
C LEU A 229 18.25 -19.74 17.95
N SER A 230 17.09 -20.32 18.32
CA SER A 230 17.02 -21.48 19.22
C SER A 230 17.73 -22.71 18.65
N THR A 231 17.57 -22.96 17.35
CA THR A 231 18.22 -24.07 16.64
C THR A 231 19.74 -23.89 16.63
N TYR A 232 20.22 -22.69 16.31
CA TYR A 232 21.64 -22.38 16.35
C TYR A 232 22.20 -22.52 17.76
N TYR A 233 21.51 -22.00 18.78
CA TYR A 233 21.92 -22.15 20.17
C TYR A 233 22.05 -23.63 20.58
N TYR A 234 21.11 -24.49 20.18
CA TYR A 234 21.13 -25.90 20.53
C TYR A 234 22.29 -26.67 19.85
N PHE A 235 22.58 -26.37 18.58
CA PHE A 235 23.60 -27.10 17.81
C PHE A 235 25.00 -26.49 17.88
N MET A 236 25.14 -25.20 18.21
CA MET A 236 26.42 -24.52 18.38
C MET A 236 27.01 -24.85 19.75
N LYS A 237 27.76 -25.96 19.82
CA LYS A 237 28.58 -26.30 20.98
C LYS A 237 29.99 -25.74 20.83
N PRO A 238 30.68 -25.38 21.93
CA PRO A 238 32.05 -24.89 21.90
C PRO A 238 33.07 -25.83 21.22
N SER A 239 32.81 -27.14 21.26
CA SER A 239 33.66 -28.19 20.67
C SER A 239 33.28 -28.57 19.23
N LEU A 240 32.44 -27.78 18.57
CA LEU A 240 31.96 -28.09 17.23
C LEU A 240 33.10 -28.00 16.21
N ALA A 241 33.31 -29.07 15.46
CA ALA A 241 34.30 -29.10 14.39
C ALA A 241 33.95 -28.09 13.28
N PRO A 242 34.95 -27.39 12.69
CA PRO A 242 34.71 -26.41 11.63
C PRO A 242 33.96 -26.96 10.40
N SER A 243 34.04 -28.27 10.14
CA SER A 243 33.33 -28.95 9.06
C SER A 243 31.82 -29.06 9.30
N LYS A 244 31.38 -29.07 10.57
CA LYS A 244 29.96 -29.21 10.97
C LYS A 244 29.21 -27.90 11.10
N VAL A 245 29.92 -26.79 10.96
CA VAL A 245 29.35 -25.44 10.95
C VAL A 245 28.33 -25.26 9.83
N MET A 246 28.61 -25.79 8.63
CA MET A 246 27.68 -25.71 7.51
C MET A 246 26.38 -26.48 7.78
N ASP A 247 26.49 -27.67 8.38
CA ASP A 247 25.34 -28.49 8.78
C ASP A 247 24.44 -27.74 9.80
N VAL A 248 25.00 -26.84 10.61
CA VAL A 248 24.23 -25.98 11.53
C VAL A 248 23.58 -24.84 10.78
N PHE A 249 24.30 -24.17 9.88
CA PHE A 249 23.79 -23.06 9.07
C PHE A 249 22.57 -23.47 8.22
N ILE A 250 22.58 -24.68 7.65
CA ILE A 250 21.47 -25.18 6.81
C ILE A 250 20.19 -25.41 7.64
N LYS A 251 20.30 -25.61 8.96
CA LYS A 251 19.16 -25.87 9.86
C LYS A 251 18.35 -24.63 10.24
N ALA A 252 18.60 -23.48 9.63
CA ALA A 252 17.77 -22.30 9.84
C ALA A 252 16.28 -22.56 9.53
N ALA A 253 15.38 -22.03 10.36
CA ALA A 253 13.94 -22.21 10.18
C ALA A 253 13.45 -21.57 8.87
N GLU A 254 14.06 -20.47 8.43
CA GLU A 254 13.77 -19.82 7.14
C GLU A 254 14.10 -20.73 5.96
N TYR A 255 15.14 -21.56 6.10
CA TYR A 255 15.51 -22.56 5.11
C TYR A 255 14.58 -23.78 5.15
N MET A 256 14.08 -24.13 6.33
CA MET A 256 13.11 -25.21 6.51
C MET A 256 11.72 -24.88 5.95
N GLU A 257 11.28 -23.63 6.10
CA GLU A 257 10.00 -23.14 5.56
C GLU A 257 9.99 -23.07 4.01
N MET A 258 11.12 -23.26 3.33
CA MET A 258 11.15 -23.26 1.87
C MET A 258 10.36 -24.43 1.26
N PRO A 259 9.53 -24.15 0.23
CA PRO A 259 8.68 -25.17 -0.36
C PRO A 259 9.51 -26.20 -1.13
N VAL A 260 9.31 -27.47 -0.80
CA VAL A 260 9.84 -28.61 -1.57
C VAL A 260 8.74 -29.10 -2.50
N ARG A 261 8.97 -28.99 -3.81
CA ARG A 261 8.00 -29.41 -4.83
C ARG A 261 8.38 -30.80 -5.32
N ARG A 262 7.38 -31.63 -5.66
CA ARG A 262 7.62 -32.97 -6.27
C ARG A 262 8.38 -32.89 -7.60
N SER A 263 8.26 -31.77 -8.31
CA SER A 263 9.03 -31.51 -9.54
C SER A 263 10.53 -31.35 -9.31
N ASP A 264 10.95 -31.13 -8.06
CA ASP A 264 12.34 -30.85 -7.72
C ASP A 264 13.14 -32.15 -7.52
N ASP A 265 12.50 -33.31 -7.39
CA ASP A 265 13.15 -34.58 -7.05
C ASP A 265 14.20 -35.00 -8.09
N GLU A 266 13.86 -35.01 -9.38
CA GLU A 266 14.79 -35.38 -10.45
C GLU A 266 15.96 -34.38 -10.59
N PRO A 267 15.74 -33.05 -10.63
CA PRO A 267 16.83 -32.08 -10.62
C PRO A 267 17.73 -32.17 -9.38
N LEU A 268 17.16 -32.40 -8.19
CA LEU A 268 17.93 -32.54 -6.95
C LEU A 268 18.80 -33.80 -6.95
N GLN A 269 18.31 -34.91 -7.52
CA GLN A 269 19.13 -36.11 -7.70
C GLN A 269 20.31 -35.87 -8.65
N LYS A 270 20.10 -35.16 -9.76
CA LYS A 270 21.20 -34.77 -10.68
C LYS A 270 22.22 -33.88 -9.97
N LEU A 271 21.74 -32.92 -9.18
CA LEU A 271 22.59 -32.03 -8.40
C LEU A 271 23.40 -32.79 -7.34
N PHE A 272 22.78 -33.75 -6.66
CA PHE A 272 23.46 -34.62 -5.71
C PHE A 272 24.62 -35.37 -6.37
N VAL A 273 24.44 -35.92 -7.57
CA VAL A 273 25.51 -36.63 -8.27
C VAL A 273 26.69 -35.73 -8.62
N ALA A 274 26.41 -34.49 -9.04
CA ALA A 274 27.44 -33.50 -9.36
C ALA A 274 28.23 -33.07 -8.10
N VAL A 275 27.55 -32.97 -6.96
CA VAL A 275 28.09 -32.33 -5.76
C VAL A 275 28.55 -33.33 -4.69
N ARG A 276 28.23 -34.62 -4.83
CA ARG A 276 28.49 -35.68 -3.84
C ARG A 276 29.93 -35.79 -3.34
N SER A 277 30.92 -35.41 -4.15
CA SER A 277 32.35 -35.50 -3.78
C SER A 277 32.74 -34.47 -2.73
N GLU A 278 31.99 -33.38 -2.65
CA GLU A 278 32.25 -32.25 -1.76
C GLU A 278 31.29 -32.23 -0.56
N LEU A 279 30.34 -33.17 -0.49
CA LEU A 279 29.56 -33.42 0.71
C LEU A 279 30.45 -34.07 1.77
N ASN A 280 30.27 -33.71 3.04
CA ASN A 280 30.97 -34.29 4.19
C ASN A 280 30.51 -35.75 4.48
N LEU A 281 30.48 -36.61 3.47
CA LEU A 281 30.10 -38.03 3.56
C LEU A 281 31.35 -38.87 3.78
N ASP A 282 31.31 -39.77 4.77
CA ASP A 282 32.43 -40.69 5.04
C ASP A 282 32.65 -41.66 3.86
N LEU A 283 33.80 -41.56 3.20
CA LEU A 283 34.15 -42.37 2.02
C LEU A 283 34.15 -43.89 2.29
N LYS A 284 34.26 -44.31 3.55
CA LYS A 284 34.28 -45.73 3.93
C LYS A 284 32.89 -46.39 3.88
N ASN A 285 31.81 -45.61 3.96
CA ASN A 285 30.43 -46.09 4.13
C ASN A 285 29.42 -45.33 3.25
N ILE A 286 29.80 -45.05 1.99
CA ILE A 286 29.06 -44.17 1.07
C ILE A 286 27.60 -44.59 0.89
N LYS A 287 27.30 -45.89 0.74
CA LYS A 287 25.92 -46.37 0.51
C LYS A 287 25.01 -46.13 1.72
N THR A 288 25.52 -46.32 2.93
CA THR A 288 24.76 -46.11 4.17
C THR A 288 24.60 -44.63 4.48
N GLU A 289 25.63 -43.82 4.25
CA GLU A 289 25.58 -42.37 4.45
C GLU A 289 24.68 -41.68 3.43
N GLN A 290 24.68 -42.14 2.17
CA GLN A 290 23.72 -41.68 1.16
C GLN A 290 22.28 -41.97 1.57
N ALA A 291 22.00 -43.17 2.09
CA ALA A 291 20.67 -43.51 2.59
C ALA A 291 20.27 -42.66 3.81
N LYS A 292 21.21 -42.30 4.69
CA LYS A 292 20.96 -41.39 5.82
C LYS A 292 20.67 -39.97 5.35
N PHE A 293 21.40 -39.48 4.35
CA PHE A 293 21.23 -38.16 3.77
C PHE A 293 19.81 -37.95 3.22
N TRP A 294 19.34 -38.86 2.36
CA TRP A 294 17.99 -38.76 1.79
C TRP A 294 16.85 -39.03 2.79
N LYS A 295 17.14 -39.59 3.97
CA LYS A 295 16.18 -39.78 5.07
C LYS A 295 15.97 -38.52 5.92
N GLN A 296 16.80 -37.49 5.75
CA GLN A 296 16.62 -36.23 6.45
C GLN A 296 15.37 -35.48 5.94
N HIS A 297 15.02 -34.39 6.61
CA HIS A 297 13.91 -33.55 6.18
C HIS A 297 14.15 -33.04 4.74
N PRO A 298 13.19 -33.15 3.81
CA PRO A 298 13.40 -32.81 2.40
C PRO A 298 13.90 -31.37 2.17
N SER A 299 13.48 -30.42 3.00
CA SER A 299 13.97 -29.03 2.93
C SER A 299 15.45 -28.93 3.27
N LEU A 300 15.95 -29.69 4.25
CA LEU A 300 17.39 -29.70 4.58
C LEU A 300 18.21 -30.22 3.41
N VAL A 301 17.79 -31.35 2.84
CA VAL A 301 18.46 -31.98 1.70
C VAL A 301 18.52 -31.01 0.53
N LYS A 302 17.40 -30.37 0.20
CA LYS A 302 17.33 -29.35 -0.86
C LYS A 302 18.30 -28.20 -0.58
N MET A 303 18.34 -27.72 0.66
CA MET A 303 19.15 -26.57 1.04
C MET A 303 20.65 -26.85 1.10
N GLU A 304 21.03 -28.00 1.62
CA GLU A 304 22.40 -28.49 1.60
C GLU A 304 22.92 -28.62 0.17
N LEU A 305 22.11 -29.22 -0.71
CA LEU A 305 22.45 -29.34 -2.13
C LEU A 305 22.58 -27.98 -2.83
N LEU A 306 21.68 -27.03 -2.56
CA LEU A 306 21.73 -25.70 -3.19
C LEU A 306 22.92 -24.86 -2.69
N ILE A 307 23.23 -24.92 -1.40
CA ILE A 307 24.41 -24.24 -0.84
C ILE A 307 25.68 -24.87 -1.39
N GLN A 308 25.75 -26.20 -1.43
CA GLN A 308 26.93 -26.87 -1.94
C GLN A 308 27.11 -26.68 -3.45
N ALA A 309 26.02 -26.62 -4.22
CA ALA A 309 26.05 -26.22 -5.63
C ALA A 309 26.53 -24.78 -5.85
N HIS A 310 26.23 -23.87 -4.91
CA HIS A 310 26.77 -22.52 -4.93
C HIS A 310 28.30 -22.54 -4.72
N LEU A 311 28.76 -23.28 -3.71
CA LEU A 311 30.18 -23.36 -3.32
C LEU A 311 31.03 -24.05 -4.38
N THR A 312 30.48 -25.04 -5.08
CA THR A 312 31.15 -25.78 -6.17
C THR A 312 31.00 -25.11 -7.54
N ARG A 313 30.30 -23.97 -7.62
CA ARG A 313 29.99 -23.22 -8.85
C ARG A 313 29.11 -23.96 -9.88
N GLU A 314 28.53 -25.11 -9.53
CA GLU A 314 27.62 -25.92 -10.36
C GLU A 314 26.19 -25.33 -10.51
N SER A 315 25.98 -24.08 -10.10
CA SER A 315 24.70 -23.36 -10.15
C SER A 315 24.08 -23.19 -11.56
N PHE A 316 24.84 -23.45 -12.64
CA PHE A 316 24.38 -23.26 -14.03
C PHE A 316 23.37 -24.34 -14.49
N ALA A 317 23.37 -25.51 -13.86
CA ALA A 317 22.50 -26.64 -14.23
C ALA A 317 21.10 -26.59 -13.59
N LEU A 318 20.73 -25.51 -12.89
CA LEU A 318 19.48 -25.43 -12.12
C LEU A 318 18.25 -25.12 -13.00
N THR A 319 17.20 -25.92 -12.82
CA THR A 319 15.85 -25.68 -13.37
C THR A 319 15.33 -24.29 -12.94
N PRO A 320 14.55 -23.56 -13.77
CA PRO A 320 14.05 -22.22 -13.43
C PRO A 320 13.26 -22.15 -12.11
N ALA A 321 12.59 -23.23 -11.73
CA ALA A 321 11.89 -23.38 -10.45
C ALA A 321 12.84 -23.36 -9.25
N LEU A 322 13.95 -24.11 -9.33
CA LEU A 322 14.99 -24.18 -8.31
C LEU A 322 15.86 -22.92 -8.29
N LEU A 323 16.05 -22.27 -9.45
CA LEU A 323 16.79 -21.01 -9.53
C LEU A 323 16.12 -19.91 -8.70
N LYS A 324 14.78 -19.91 -8.61
CA LYS A 324 14.04 -18.97 -7.75
C LYS A 324 14.36 -19.22 -6.28
N ASP A 325 14.32 -20.47 -5.85
CA ASP A 325 14.55 -20.86 -4.47
C ASP A 325 16.03 -20.66 -4.08
N TYR A 326 16.95 -20.94 -5.01
CA TYR A 326 18.39 -20.65 -4.91
C TYR A 326 18.67 -19.15 -4.71
N ARG A 327 18.01 -18.27 -5.47
CA ARG A 327 18.15 -16.81 -5.27
C ARG A 327 17.63 -16.38 -3.91
N HIS A 328 16.49 -16.95 -3.50
CA HIS A 328 15.91 -16.63 -2.20
C HIS A 328 16.81 -17.07 -1.04
N MET A 329 17.42 -18.26 -1.14
CA MET A 329 18.47 -18.69 -0.21
C MET A 329 19.60 -17.65 -0.12
N LEU A 330 20.15 -17.19 -1.26
CA LEU A 330 21.25 -16.22 -1.26
C LEU A 330 20.86 -14.87 -0.64
N GLU A 331 19.60 -14.46 -0.76
CA GLU A 331 19.09 -13.24 -0.11
C GLU A 331 19.02 -13.37 1.42
N LEU A 332 18.74 -14.58 1.94
CA LEU A 332 18.64 -14.87 3.37
C LEU A 332 20.01 -15.16 4.01
N ALA A 333 20.92 -15.78 3.26
CA ALA A 333 22.25 -16.17 3.70
C ALA A 333 23.04 -15.11 4.48
N PRO A 334 23.16 -13.83 4.04
CA PRO A 334 23.87 -12.80 4.80
C PRO A 334 23.35 -12.63 6.22
N ARG A 335 22.02 -12.56 6.38
CA ARG A 335 21.38 -12.27 7.66
C ARG A 335 21.55 -13.43 8.64
N LEU A 336 21.36 -14.64 8.13
CA LEU A 336 21.54 -15.87 8.90
C LEU A 336 22.98 -16.05 9.35
N LEU A 337 23.94 -15.69 8.51
CA LEU A 337 25.36 -15.82 8.79
C LEU A 337 25.83 -14.76 9.79
N GLU A 338 25.30 -13.53 9.72
CA GLU A 338 25.55 -12.49 10.71
C GLU A 338 25.09 -12.92 12.11
N GLU A 339 23.87 -13.45 12.25
CA GLU A 339 23.38 -13.95 13.55
C GLU A 339 24.20 -15.13 14.06
N LEU A 340 24.60 -16.04 13.17
CA LEU A 340 25.45 -17.16 13.53
C LEU A 340 26.83 -16.68 14.03
N VAL A 341 27.43 -15.66 13.40
CA VAL A 341 28.67 -15.03 13.85
C VAL A 341 28.49 -14.32 15.19
N LYS A 342 27.38 -13.62 15.42
CA LYS A 342 27.07 -12.98 16.71
C LYS A 342 26.98 -14.00 17.84
N PHE A 343 26.31 -15.12 17.61
CA PHE A 343 26.28 -16.22 18.59
C PHE A 343 27.67 -16.72 18.90
N TYR A 344 28.49 -16.93 17.88
CA TYR A 344 29.84 -17.41 18.05
C TYR A 344 30.73 -16.45 18.85
N GLN A 345 30.61 -15.15 18.61
CA GLN A 345 31.33 -14.10 19.35
C GLN A 345 30.82 -13.92 20.79
N GLY A 346 29.55 -14.25 21.06
CA GLY A 346 28.92 -14.13 22.38
C GLY A 346 29.14 -15.31 23.33
N ILE A 347 29.77 -16.41 22.88
CA ILE A 347 30.10 -17.56 23.76
C ILE A 347 31.25 -17.13 24.69
N PRO A 348 31.09 -17.16 26.02
CA PRO A 348 32.16 -16.79 26.95
C PRO A 348 33.38 -17.69 26.72
N MET A 349 34.54 -17.06 26.51
CA MET A 349 35.84 -17.69 26.29
C MET A 349 36.17 -18.66 27.43
N VAL A 350 35.94 -19.95 27.21
CA VAL A 350 36.46 -21.04 28.06
C VAL A 350 37.32 -22.01 27.23
N LEU A 351 37.52 -21.76 25.93
CA LEU A 351 38.43 -22.57 25.09
C LEU A 351 39.66 -21.79 24.65
N ASP A 352 40.81 -22.46 24.78
CA ASP A 352 42.09 -22.09 24.21
C ASP A 352 41.92 -21.47 22.82
N GLY A 353 42.51 -20.28 22.63
CA GLY A 353 42.29 -19.41 21.47
C GLY A 353 42.55 -20.03 20.09
N SER A 354 43.16 -21.21 20.01
CA SER A 354 43.43 -21.94 18.76
C SER A 354 42.15 -22.51 18.10
N GLY A 355 41.26 -23.13 18.87
CA GLY A 355 40.01 -23.69 18.34
C GLY A 355 39.05 -22.60 17.87
N LEU A 356 39.03 -21.47 18.60
CA LEU A 356 38.13 -20.36 18.31
C LEU A 356 38.49 -19.67 16.98
N GLN A 357 39.79 -19.54 16.72
CA GLN A 357 40.33 -18.89 15.52
C GLN A 357 40.13 -19.75 14.27
N LEU A 358 40.26 -21.09 14.38
CA LEU A 358 40.02 -22.04 13.29
C LEU A 358 38.58 -22.03 12.78
N VAL A 359 37.61 -21.95 13.70
CA VAL A 359 36.20 -21.90 13.35
C VAL A 359 35.84 -20.52 12.76
N LEU A 360 36.36 -19.41 13.31
CA LEU A 360 36.20 -18.06 12.72
C LEU A 360 36.82 -17.96 11.32
N LEU A 361 37.98 -18.58 11.10
CA LEU A 361 38.61 -18.68 9.79
C LEU A 361 37.79 -19.56 8.83
N SER A 362 37.18 -20.65 9.31
CA SER A 362 36.22 -21.43 8.52
C SER A 362 35.00 -20.59 8.12
N PHE A 363 34.46 -19.80 9.06
CA PHE A 363 33.37 -18.85 8.79
C PHE A 363 33.76 -17.77 7.77
N LEU A 364 34.91 -17.14 7.93
CA LEU A 364 35.43 -16.14 6.99
C LEU A 364 35.70 -16.76 5.62
N LYS A 365 36.13 -18.02 5.56
CA LYS A 365 36.30 -18.76 4.31
C LYS A 365 34.98 -19.13 3.66
N ILE A 366 33.95 -19.46 4.45
CA ILE A 366 32.57 -19.69 3.96
C ILE A 366 31.96 -18.37 3.46
N LEU A 367 32.07 -17.28 4.23
CA LEU A 367 31.69 -15.93 3.82
C LEU A 367 32.39 -15.52 2.53
N SER A 368 33.72 -15.64 2.49
CA SER A 368 34.51 -15.33 1.32
C SER A 368 34.07 -16.19 0.13
N ARG A 369 33.84 -17.51 0.28
CA ARG A 369 33.38 -18.35 -0.84
C ARG A 369 31.95 -18.01 -1.30
N LEU A 370 31.03 -17.75 -0.38
CA LEU A 370 29.64 -17.37 -0.69
C LEU A 370 29.57 -15.99 -1.38
N PHE A 371 30.39 -15.02 -0.96
CA PHE A 371 30.36 -13.66 -1.50
C PHE A 371 31.31 -13.45 -2.70
N HIS A 372 32.45 -14.15 -2.77
CA HIS A 372 33.38 -14.05 -3.90
C HIS A 372 32.82 -14.74 -5.14
N SER A 373 32.08 -15.84 -4.99
CA SER A 373 31.29 -16.46 -6.08
C SER A 373 30.22 -15.49 -6.64
N ALA A 374 29.70 -14.57 -5.82
CA ALA A 374 28.80 -13.51 -6.26
C ALA A 374 29.53 -12.35 -6.95
N HIS A 375 30.77 -12.02 -6.54
CA HIS A 375 31.55 -10.90 -7.06
C HIS A 375 32.32 -11.23 -8.36
N GLU A 376 32.75 -12.48 -8.55
CA GLU A 376 33.45 -12.92 -9.77
C GLU A 376 32.51 -12.92 -10.98
N LYS A 377 31.20 -13.13 -10.79
CA LYS A 377 30.18 -12.91 -11.84
C LYS A 377 29.88 -11.44 -12.16
N LEU A 378 30.32 -10.50 -11.33
CA LEU A 378 30.30 -9.06 -11.65
C LEU A 378 31.59 -8.62 -12.37
N VAL A 379 32.70 -9.34 -12.20
CA VAL A 379 34.02 -8.99 -12.75
C VAL A 379 34.38 -9.79 -14.00
N GLU A 380 33.94 -11.04 -14.18
CA GLU A 380 34.14 -11.80 -15.43
C GLU A 380 33.26 -11.30 -16.60
N VAL A 381 32.32 -10.40 -16.34
CA VAL A 381 31.47 -9.76 -17.37
C VAL A 381 32.08 -8.45 -17.88
N THR A 382 33.19 -7.98 -17.31
CA THR A 382 34.06 -6.97 -17.94
C THR A 382 35.19 -7.69 -18.65
N PRO A 383 35.21 -7.77 -20.00
CA PRO A 383 36.40 -8.21 -20.69
C PRO A 383 37.51 -7.18 -20.40
N LYS A 384 38.68 -7.68 -20.02
CA LYS A 384 39.92 -6.91 -20.05
C LYS A 384 40.09 -6.34 -21.46
N GLU A 385 40.52 -5.08 -21.47
CA GLU A 385 40.76 -4.14 -22.58
C GLU A 385 41.01 -4.73 -23.97
#